data_AF-A0A3C1YCV1-F1
#
_entry.id   AF-A0A3C1YCV1-F1
#
_cell.length_a   1.000
_cell.length_b   1.000
_cell.length_c   1.000
_cell.angle_alpha   90.00
_cell.angle_beta   90.00
_cell.angle_gamma   90.00
#
_symmetry.space_group_name_H-M   'P 1'
#
loop_
_entity.id
_entity.type
_entity.pdbx_description
1 polymer ?
#
loop_
_entity_poly.entity_id
_entity_poly.type
_entity_poly.pdbx_seq_one_letter_code
_entity_poly.pdbx_strand_id
1 'polypeptide(L)'
;YEALKPSAMSLGSAFQKVNFLRDANSDFSYLGRTYFPGVNMVNFSEEDKQKIEEDIEIDFEEALVGIKKLPLSSRGGVYLAYIYYYNLFRKIKSLPSSRILQERIRIPNSNKISLMLQSMVKNQFNLI
;
A
#
# COMPACT_ATOMS: atom_id res chain seq x y z
N TYR A 1 22.33 6.57 -6.54
CA TYR A 1 20.88 6.34 -6.69
C TYR A 1 20.56 4.92 -7.15
N GLU A 2 21.36 4.30 -8.03
CA GLU A 2 21.13 2.90 -8.48
C GLU A 2 20.93 1.88 -7.35
N ALA A 3 21.67 1.98 -6.25
CA ALA A 3 21.53 1.09 -5.10
C ALA A 3 20.15 1.16 -4.40
N LEU A 4 19.39 2.24 -4.58
CA LEU A 4 18.05 2.42 -4.01
C LEU A 4 16.93 2.09 -5.00
N LYS A 5 17.26 1.91 -6.29
CA LYS A 5 16.30 1.64 -7.35
C LYS A 5 15.45 0.40 -7.06
N PRO A 6 16.00 -0.74 -6.59
CA PRO A 6 15.19 -1.91 -6.25
C PRO A 6 14.12 -1.59 -5.19
N SER A 7 14.52 -1.05 -4.03
CA SER A 7 13.56 -0.70 -2.96
C SER A 7 12.55 0.37 -3.38
N ALA A 8 12.93 1.29 -4.27
CA ALA A 8 12.00 2.28 -4.83
C ALA A 8 10.98 1.63 -5.78
N MET A 9 11.38 0.62 -6.55
CA MET A 9 10.48 -0.19 -7.36
C MET A 9 9.53 -1.01 -6.49
N SER A 10 10.02 -1.66 -5.42
CA SER A 10 9.17 -2.38 -4.46
C SER A 10 8.14 -1.45 -3.82
N LEU A 11 8.53 -0.22 -3.44
CA LEU A 11 7.59 0.79 -2.92
C LEU A 11 6.50 1.15 -3.95
N GLY A 12 6.90 1.37 -5.19
CA GLY A 12 5.95 1.65 -6.29
C GLY A 12 5.01 0.47 -6.53
N SER A 13 5.53 -0.75 -6.50
CA SER A 13 4.77 -2.00 -6.63
C SER A 13 3.72 -2.13 -5.53
N ALA A 14 4.10 -2.00 -4.25
CA ALA A 14 3.18 -2.01 -3.12
C ALA A 14 2.05 -0.99 -3.29
N PHE A 15 2.38 0.24 -3.68
CA PHE A 15 1.37 1.29 -3.88
C PHE A 15 0.37 0.93 -4.98
N GLN A 16 0.83 0.38 -6.11
CA GLN A 16 -0.04 -0.03 -7.21
C GLN A 16 -0.94 -1.19 -6.79
N LYS A 17 -0.38 -2.24 -6.18
CA LYS A 17 -1.15 -3.41 -5.70
C LYS A 17 -2.21 -3.00 -4.67
N VAL A 18 -1.88 -2.12 -3.73
CA VAL A 18 -2.85 -1.57 -2.78
C VAL A 18 -3.93 -0.73 -3.48
N ASN A 19 -3.57 0.07 -4.48
CA ASN A 19 -4.57 0.81 -5.27
C ASN A 19 -5.51 -0.14 -6.02
N PHE A 20 -5.00 -1.20 -6.64
CA PHE A 20 -5.83 -2.20 -7.32
C PHE A 20 -6.78 -2.89 -6.35
N LEU A 21 -6.32 -3.33 -5.18
CA LEU A 21 -7.21 -3.92 -4.18
C LEU A 21 -8.28 -2.94 -3.70
N ARG A 22 -7.90 -1.69 -3.49
CA ARG A 22 -8.83 -0.64 -3.05
C ARG A 22 -9.94 -0.39 -4.08
N ASP A 23 -9.60 -0.45 -5.35
CA ASP A 23 -10.46 -0.09 -6.49
C ASP A 23 -11.02 -1.35 -7.21
N ALA A 24 -10.82 -2.54 -6.64
CA ALA A 24 -11.14 -3.84 -7.24
C ALA A 24 -12.61 -3.98 -7.66
N ASN A 25 -13.55 -3.43 -6.88
CA ASN A 25 -14.97 -3.41 -7.24
C ASN A 25 -15.21 -2.72 -8.59
N SER A 26 -14.66 -1.51 -8.79
CA SER A 26 -14.85 -0.76 -10.02
C SER A 26 -14.09 -1.37 -11.20
N ASP A 27 -12.87 -1.86 -10.96
CA ASP A 27 -12.02 -2.39 -12.02
C ASP A 27 -12.50 -3.74 -12.55
N PHE A 28 -13.01 -4.61 -11.66
CA PHE A 28 -13.58 -5.89 -12.07
C PHE A 28 -14.97 -5.72 -12.69
N SER A 29 -15.87 -4.98 -12.04
CA SER A 29 -17.27 -4.87 -12.47
C SER A 29 -17.47 -4.06 -13.74
N TYR A 30 -16.59 -3.08 -14.03
CA TYR A 30 -16.76 -2.18 -15.17
C TYR A 30 -15.72 -2.37 -16.28
N LEU A 31 -14.53 -2.88 -15.99
CA LEU A 31 -13.42 -2.95 -16.96
C LEU A 31 -12.94 -4.36 -17.27
N GLY A 32 -13.36 -5.38 -16.51
CA GLY A 32 -12.95 -6.77 -16.71
C GLY A 32 -11.43 -7.01 -16.58
N ARG A 33 -10.70 -6.12 -15.88
CA ARG A 33 -9.24 -6.19 -15.77
C ARG A 33 -8.83 -7.04 -14.55
N THR A 34 -7.82 -7.88 -14.73
CA THR A 34 -7.13 -8.59 -13.64
C THR A 34 -5.70 -8.08 -13.53
N TYR A 35 -5.33 -7.59 -12.36
CA TYR A 35 -4.02 -7.00 -12.07
C TYR A 35 -3.08 -7.95 -11.30
N PHE A 36 -3.61 -9.05 -10.79
CA PHE A 36 -2.88 -10.04 -10.00
C PHE A 36 -2.76 -11.34 -10.78
N PRO A 37 -1.57 -11.66 -11.32
CA PRO A 37 -1.34 -12.91 -12.03
C PRO A 37 -1.63 -14.11 -11.12
N GLY A 38 -2.35 -15.10 -11.63
CA GLY A 38 -2.62 -16.33 -10.86
C GLY A 38 -3.69 -16.20 -9.77
N VAL A 39 -4.43 -15.09 -9.74
CA VAL A 39 -5.59 -14.89 -8.85
C VAL A 39 -6.88 -14.89 -9.65
N ASN A 40 -7.89 -15.59 -9.15
CA ASN A 40 -9.20 -15.62 -9.79
C ASN A 40 -10.09 -14.51 -9.23
N MET A 41 -10.12 -13.36 -9.89
CA MET A 41 -10.99 -12.25 -9.49
C MET A 41 -12.50 -12.54 -9.65
N VAL A 42 -12.88 -13.51 -10.50
CA VAL A 42 -14.29 -13.93 -10.67
C VAL A 42 -14.80 -14.65 -9.43
N ASN A 43 -13.94 -15.47 -8.82
CA ASN A 43 -14.23 -16.19 -7.58
C ASN A 43 -13.18 -15.86 -6.53
N PHE A 44 -13.09 -14.58 -6.18
CA PHE A 44 -12.04 -14.06 -5.31
C PHE A 44 -12.13 -14.65 -3.89
N SER A 45 -11.34 -15.69 -3.64
CA SER A 45 -11.32 -16.42 -2.36
C SER A 45 -10.44 -15.72 -1.32
N GLU A 46 -10.53 -16.16 -0.07
CA GLU A 46 -9.60 -15.72 0.97
C GLU A 46 -8.17 -16.19 0.69
N GLU A 47 -7.95 -17.34 0.02
CA GLU A 47 -6.60 -17.79 -0.34
C GLU A 47 -5.97 -16.87 -1.38
N ASP A 48 -6.77 -16.45 -2.38
CA ASP A 48 -6.33 -15.51 -3.40
C ASP A 48 -6.01 -14.14 -2.79
N LYS A 49 -6.85 -13.66 -1.87
CA LYS A 49 -6.60 -12.46 -1.08
C LYS A 49 -5.29 -12.59 -0.29
N GLN A 50 -5.08 -13.71 0.41
CA GLN A 50 -3.89 -13.93 1.22
C GLN A 50 -2.60 -13.91 0.39
N LYS A 51 -2.59 -14.53 -0.80
CA LYS A 51 -1.42 -14.48 -1.71
C LYS A 51 -1.06 -13.04 -2.09
N ILE A 52 -2.05 -12.22 -2.42
CA ILE A 52 -1.83 -10.80 -2.75
C ILE A 52 -1.29 -10.06 -1.52
N GLU A 53 -1.84 -10.33 -0.34
CA GLU A 53 -1.39 -9.68 0.88
C GLU A 53 0.05 -10.01 1.25
N GLU A 54 0.46 -11.27 1.09
CA GLU A 54 1.84 -11.70 1.32
C GLU A 54 2.81 -10.99 0.36
N ASP A 55 2.45 -10.92 -0.92
CA ASP A 55 3.22 -10.22 -1.95
C ASP A 55 3.34 -8.70 -1.68
N ILE A 56 2.25 -8.05 -1.22
CA ILE A 56 2.28 -6.63 -0.81
C ILE A 56 3.14 -6.42 0.44
N GLU A 57 3.07 -7.32 1.42
CA GLU A 57 3.85 -7.21 2.67
C GLU A 57 5.35 -7.27 2.37
N ILE A 58 5.79 -8.19 1.51
CA ILE A 58 7.19 -8.30 1.05
C ILE A 58 7.64 -6.98 0.39
N ASP A 59 6.85 -6.42 -0.52
CA ASP A 59 7.18 -5.15 -1.19
C ASP A 59 7.33 -4.00 -0.18
N PHE A 60 6.48 -3.93 0.85
CA PHE A 60 6.59 -2.93 1.92
C PHE A 60 7.84 -3.14 2.79
N GLU A 61 8.17 -4.38 3.15
CA GLU A 61 9.37 -4.69 3.93
C GLU A 61 10.64 -4.24 3.20
N GLU A 62 10.76 -4.59 1.91
CA GLU A 62 11.88 -4.16 1.06
C GLU A 62 11.94 -2.64 0.88
N ALA A 63 10.79 -2.00 0.69
CA ALA A 63 10.69 -0.57 0.55
C ALA A 63 11.17 0.16 1.82
N LEU A 64 10.81 -0.34 3.01
CA LEU A 64 11.20 0.26 4.28
C LEU A 64 12.73 0.23 4.48
N VAL A 65 13.40 -0.84 4.05
CA VAL A 65 14.87 -0.93 4.05
C VAL A 65 15.48 0.18 3.18
N GLY A 66 14.89 0.45 2.01
CA GLY A 66 15.32 1.55 1.13
C GLY A 66 15.06 2.94 1.72
N ILE A 67 13.88 3.15 2.32
CA ILE A 67 13.49 4.43 2.91
C ILE A 67 14.46 4.84 4.01
N LYS A 68 14.88 3.91 4.87
CA LYS A 68 15.86 4.17 5.94
C LYS A 68 17.22 4.66 5.41
N LYS A 69 17.58 4.32 4.17
CA LYS A 69 18.83 4.71 3.52
C LYS A 69 18.73 6.04 2.75
N LEU A 70 17.55 6.66 2.66
CA LEU A 70 17.38 7.94 1.97
C LEU A 70 18.07 9.10 2.71
N PRO A 71 18.54 10.13 1.98
CA PRO A 71 18.94 11.40 2.58
C PRO A 71 17.83 12.00 3.44
N LEU A 72 18.20 12.67 4.54
CA LEU A 72 17.24 13.27 5.47
C LEU A 72 16.27 14.25 4.79
N SER A 73 16.74 14.96 3.75
CA SER A 73 15.94 15.92 3.00
C SER A 73 14.74 15.31 2.27
N SER A 74 14.78 14.02 1.91
CA SER A 74 13.71 13.33 1.18
C SER A 74 13.02 12.21 1.97
N ARG A 75 13.70 11.65 2.99
CA ARG A 75 13.22 10.51 3.79
C ARG A 75 11.83 10.73 4.38
N GLY A 76 11.59 11.90 4.98
CA GLY A 76 10.32 12.19 5.68
C GLY A 76 9.09 12.13 4.77
N GLY A 77 9.18 12.70 3.56
CA GLY A 77 8.08 12.69 2.60
C GLY A 77 7.78 11.28 2.07
N VAL A 78 8.82 10.51 1.75
CA VAL A 78 8.66 9.12 1.27
C VAL A 78 8.11 8.22 2.38
N TYR A 79 8.59 8.39 3.62
CA TYR A 79 8.09 7.63 4.77
C TYR A 79 6.63 7.95 5.09
N LEU A 80 6.20 9.21 4.96
CA LEU A 80 4.79 9.58 5.11
C LEU A 80 3.91 8.82 4.09
N ALA A 81 4.31 8.81 2.83
CA ALA A 81 3.57 8.09 1.79
C ALA A 81 3.52 6.57 2.08
N TYR A 82 4.65 5.99 2.49
CA TYR A 82 4.74 4.60 2.94
C TYR A 82 3.72 4.31 4.04
N ILE A 83 3.72 5.11 5.12
CA ILE A 83 2.85 4.91 6.27
C ILE A 83 1.36 5.04 5.89
N TYR A 84 1.02 6.00 5.02
CA TYR A 84 -0.35 6.14 4.53
C TYR A 84 -0.82 4.88 3.79
N TYR A 85 -0.03 4.39 2.84
CA TYR A 85 -0.38 3.21 2.04
C TYR A 85 -0.35 1.92 2.87
N TYR A 86 0.59 1.78 3.81
CA TYR A 86 0.65 0.64 4.71
C TYR A 86 -0.59 0.56 5.60
N ASN A 87 -1.06 1.68 6.15
CA ASN A 87 -2.31 1.71 6.91
C ASN A 87 -3.53 1.36 6.05
N LEU A 88 -3.54 1.79 4.79
CA LEU A 88 -4.63 1.45 3.86
C LEU A 88 -4.63 -0.05 3.57
N PHE A 89 -3.45 -0.62 3.34
CA PHE A 89 -3.26 -2.05 3.19
C PHE A 89 -3.74 -2.83 4.42
N ARG A 90 -3.33 -2.43 5.63
CA ARG A 90 -3.80 -3.04 6.90
C ARG A 90 -5.32 -3.01 7.03
N LYS A 91 -5.96 -1.92 6.60
CA LYS A 91 -7.42 -1.83 6.58
C LYS A 91 -8.02 -2.81 5.58
N ILE A 92 -7.50 -2.90 4.36
CA ILE A 92 -7.94 -3.88 3.36
C ILE A 92 -7.79 -5.31 3.91
N LYS A 93 -6.65 -5.62 4.53
CA LYS A 93 -6.34 -6.92 5.13
C LYS A 93 -7.32 -7.36 6.21
N SER A 94 -7.85 -6.41 6.97
CA SER A 94 -8.87 -6.68 8.00
C SER A 94 -10.27 -7.01 7.46
N LEU A 95 -10.53 -6.79 6.17
CA LEU A 95 -11.83 -7.04 5.54
C LEU A 95 -11.84 -8.40 4.85
N PRO A 96 -12.94 -9.17 4.87
CA PRO A 96 -13.03 -10.41 4.09
C PRO A 96 -12.96 -10.12 2.58
N SER A 97 -12.51 -11.09 1.79
CA SER A 97 -12.37 -11.00 0.32
C SER A 97 -13.69 -10.58 -0.35
N SER A 98 -14.82 -11.05 0.19
CA SER A 98 -16.16 -10.68 -0.26
C SER A 98 -16.45 -9.18 -0.16
N ARG A 99 -15.87 -8.47 0.81
CA ARG A 99 -16.04 -7.02 0.97
C ARG A 99 -15.14 -6.20 0.04
N ILE A 100 -13.98 -6.74 -0.33
CA ILE A 100 -13.03 -6.07 -1.24
C ILE A 100 -13.66 -5.82 -2.62
N LEU A 101 -14.53 -6.73 -3.06
CA LEU A 101 -15.25 -6.60 -4.33
C LEU A 101 -16.60 -5.87 -4.24
N GLN A 102 -17.02 -5.40 -3.06
CA GLN A 102 -18.33 -4.74 -2.89
C GLN A 102 -18.25 -3.22 -2.96
N GLU A 103 -17.18 -2.63 -2.45
CA GLU A 103 -17.06 -1.19 -2.33
C GLU A 103 -15.61 -0.73 -2.42
N ARG A 104 -15.42 0.53 -2.81
CA ARG A 104 -14.10 1.15 -2.77
C ARG A 104 -13.67 1.39 -1.32
N ILE A 105 -12.60 0.74 -0.89
CA ILE A 105 -12.07 0.89 0.47
C ILE A 105 -11.36 2.23 0.59
N ARG A 106 -11.50 2.98 1.69
CA ARG A 106 -10.78 4.26 1.87
C ARG A 106 -10.38 4.44 3.32
N ILE A 107 -9.26 5.12 3.57
CA ILE A 107 -8.99 5.67 4.91
C ILE A 107 -9.89 6.90 5.11
N PRO A 108 -10.68 7.00 6.20
CA PRO A 108 -11.46 8.19 6.52
C PRO A 108 -10.58 9.44 6.61
N ASN A 109 -11.08 10.60 6.18
CA ASN A 109 -10.30 11.83 6.08
C ASN A 109 -9.71 12.32 7.43
N SER A 110 -10.34 12.00 8.57
CA SER A 110 -9.83 12.30 9.92
C SER A 110 -8.49 11.59 10.22
N ASN A 111 -8.29 10.36 9.73
CA ASN A 111 -7.06 9.60 9.92
C ASN A 111 -5.94 10.06 8.96
N LYS A 112 -6.28 10.58 7.78
CA LYS A 112 -5.32 11.19 6.85
C LYS A 112 -4.63 12.41 7.46
N ILE A 113 -5.39 13.24 8.16
CA ILE A 113 -4.86 14.47 8.79
C ILE A 113 -3.96 14.13 9.97
N SER A 114 -4.35 13.16 10.83
CA SER A 114 -3.50 12.72 11.95
C SER A 114 -2.17 12.09 11.47
N LEU A 115 -2.18 11.31 10.38
CA LEU A 115 -0.97 10.73 9.79
C LEU A 115 -0.05 11.80 9.17
N MET A 116 -0.60 12.77 8.44
CA MET A 116 0.14 13.92 7.93
C MET A 116 0.80 14.73 9.06
N LEU A 117 0.04 15.05 10.12
CA LEU A 117 0.54 15.81 11.26
C LEU A 117 1.63 15.06 12.03
N GLN A 118 1.47 13.76 12.29
CA GLN A 118 2.48 12.96 13.00
C GLN A 118 3.79 12.83 12.20
N SER A 119 3.72 12.70 10.86
CA SER A 119 4.92 12.61 10.04
C SER A 119 5.64 13.94 9.86
N MET A 120 4.89 15.05 9.77
CA MET A 120 5.48 16.39 9.77
C MET A 120 6.22 16.68 11.07
N VAL A 121 5.62 16.33 12.22
CA VAL A 121 6.23 16.49 13.54
C VAL A 121 7.50 15.63 13.68
N LYS A 122 7.46 14.33 13.36
CA LYS A 122 8.66 13.47 13.49
C LYS A 122 9.83 13.89 12.59
N ASN A 123 9.54 14.42 11.40
CA ASN A 123 10.55 14.93 10.48
C ASN A 123 11.16 16.26 10.96
N GLN A 124 10.36 17.11 11.62
CA GLN A 124 10.83 18.40 12.14
C GLN A 124 11.67 18.25 13.42
N PHE A 125 11.55 17.12 14.13
CA PHE A 125 12.28 16.85 15.39
C PHE A 125 13.43 15.82 15.27
N ASN A 126 13.88 15.45 14.06
CA ASN A 126 15.03 14.54 13.85
C ASN A 126 14.95 13.20 14.61
N LEU A 127 13.74 12.65 14.78
CA LEU A 127 13.51 11.36 15.47
C LEU A 127 13.59 10.14 14.55
N ILE A 128 14.22 10.27 13.36
CA ILE A 128 14.42 9.19 12.37
C ILE A 128 15.88 9.11 11.95
#